data_AF-A0A7X8XHJ4-F1
#
_entry.id   AF-A0A7X8XHJ4-F1
#
_cell.length_a   1.000
_cell.length_b   1.000
_cell.length_c   1.000
_cell.angle_alpha   90.00
_cell.angle_beta   90.00
_cell.angle_gamma   90.00
#
_symmetry.space_group_name_H-M   'P 1'
#
loop_
_entity.id
_entity.type
_entity.pdbx_description
1 polymer ?
#
loop_
_entity_poly.entity_id
_entity_poly.type
_entity_poly.pdbx_seq_one_letter_code
_entity_poly.pdbx_strand_id
1 'polypeptide(L)'
;MCGFGITLTPLQTHSLNQLGRSQLGHGTAILNTSMLIASSMGGSVFVAIMSYRSASLEGTPAPFVGGFSYAYRITALVALAGVLLSLPFGRESKSK
;
A
#
# COMPACT_ATOMS: atom_id res chain seq x y z
N MET A 1 9.81 -11.03 1.87
CA MET A 1 10.34 -9.65 1.97
C MET A 1 11.14 -9.20 0.75
N CYS A 2 11.64 -10.10 -0.11
CA CYS A 2 12.43 -9.73 -1.29
C CYS A 2 11.73 -8.77 -2.27
N GLY A 3 10.42 -8.93 -2.51
CA GLY A 3 9.68 -8.08 -3.46
C GLY A 3 9.60 -6.60 -3.04
N PHE A 4 9.54 -6.31 -1.73
CA PHE A 4 9.41 -4.93 -1.25
C PHE A 4 10.69 -4.13 -1.49
N GLY A 5 11.86 -4.73 -1.28
CA GLY A 5 13.15 -4.09 -1.55
C GLY A 5 13.40 -3.85 -3.05
N ILE A 6 12.99 -4.80 -3.90
CA ILE A 6 13.14 -4.67 -5.37
C ILE A 6 12.28 -3.52 -5.92
N THR A 7 11.13 -3.22 -5.30
CA THR A 7 10.25 -2.14 -5.75
C THR A 7 10.55 -0.80 -5.06
N LEU A 8 10.74 -0.78 -3.74
CA LEU A 8 10.85 0.48 -3.01
C LEU A 8 12.17 1.20 -3.24
N THR A 9 13.29 0.50 -3.34
CA THR A 9 14.59 1.13 -3.54
C THR A 9 14.65 1.95 -4.83
N PRO A 10 14.34 1.40 -6.02
CA PRO A 10 14.35 2.21 -7.23
C PRO A 10 13.28 3.31 -7.21
N LEU A 11 12.15 3.10 -6.53
CA LEU A 11 11.08 4.09 -6.42
C LEU A 11 11.50 5.29 -5.57
N GLN A 12 12.09 5.06 -4.40
CA GLN A 12 12.64 6.11 -3.54
C GLN A 12 13.78 6.86 -4.23
N THR A 13 14.70 6.15 -4.88
CA THR A 13 15.81 6.77 -5.60
C THR A 13 15.31 7.60 -6.79
N HIS A 14 14.34 7.10 -7.56
CA HIS A 14 13.77 7.83 -8.68
C HIS A 14 13.02 9.09 -8.24
N SER A 15 12.21 9.00 -7.18
CA SER A 15 11.49 10.17 -6.63
C SER A 15 12.43 11.28 -6.15
N LEU A 16 13.56 10.94 -5.54
CA LEU A 16 14.56 11.92 -5.08
C LEU A 16 15.43 12.46 -6.23
N ASN A 17 15.74 11.64 -7.24
CA ASN A 17 16.57 12.05 -8.37
C ASN A 17 15.87 13.07 -9.30
N GLN A 18 14.54 13.19 -9.21
CA GLN A 18 13.78 14.24 -9.90
C GLN A 18 13.90 15.63 -9.21
N LEU A 19 14.55 15.72 -8.05
CA LEU A 19 14.69 16.94 -7.26
C LEU A 19 16.12 17.50 -7.31
N GLY A 20 16.26 18.83 -7.46
CA GLY A 20 17.56 19.49 -7.41
C GLY A 20 18.24 19.35 -6.04
N ARG A 21 19.59 19.33 -6.00
CA ARG A 21 20.40 19.05 -4.78
C ARG A 21 20.02 19.85 -3.53
N SER A 22 19.51 21.08 -3.68
CA SER A 22 19.06 21.93 -2.57
C SER A 22 17.78 21.44 -1.87
N GLN A 23 16.93 20.66 -2.57
CA GLN A 23 15.61 20.25 -2.10
C GLN A 23 15.59 18.82 -1.53
N LEU A 24 16.69 18.06 -1.61
CA LEU A 24 16.74 16.64 -1.22
C LEU A 24 16.34 16.39 0.26
N GLY A 25 16.71 17.29 1.16
CA GLY A 25 16.31 17.21 2.57
C GLY A 25 14.80 17.32 2.77
N HIS A 26 14.15 18.25 2.06
CA HIS A 26 12.70 18.44 2.11
C HIS A 26 11.96 17.30 1.39
N GLY A 27 12.47 16.87 0.23
CA GLY A 27 11.92 15.75 -0.53
C GLY A 27 11.95 14.43 0.25
N THR A 28 13.04 14.16 0.98
CA THR A 28 13.15 12.95 1.81
C THR A 28 12.17 12.97 2.98
N ALA A 29 11.98 14.14 3.63
CA ALA A 29 11.00 14.30 4.69
C ALA A 29 9.57 14.04 4.19
N ILE A 30 9.21 14.60 3.03
CA ILE A 30 7.90 14.38 2.39
C ILE A 30 7.69 12.90 2.01
N LEU A 31 8.71 12.25 1.45
CA LEU A 31 8.61 10.83 1.12
C LEU A 31 8.38 9.98 2.38
N ASN A 32 9.10 10.27 3.46
CA ASN A 32 8.94 9.55 4.72
C ASN A 32 7.55 9.75 5.35
N THR A 33 7.01 10.98 5.35
CA THR A 33 5.65 11.23 5.86
C THR A 33 4.59 10.57 4.98
N SER A 34 4.77 10.60 3.65
CA SER A 34 3.85 9.95 2.71
C SER A 34 3.77 8.42 2.91
N MET A 35 4.90 7.77 3.22
CA MET A 35 4.92 6.34 3.54
C MET A 35 4.18 6.04 4.84
N LEU A 36 4.35 6.87 5.87
CA LEU A 36 3.65 6.70 7.13
C LEU A 36 2.13 6.88 6.96
N ILE A 37 1.71 7.89 6.19
CA ILE A 37 0.30 8.12 5.88
C ILE A 37 -0.28 6.90 5.15
N ALA A 38 0.41 6.39 4.14
CA ALA A 38 0.00 5.19 3.41
C ALA A 38 -0.12 3.97 4.33
N SER A 39 0.85 3.77 5.23
CA SER A 39 0.82 2.67 6.21
C SER A 39 -0.34 2.80 7.19
N SER A 40 -0.60 4.00 7.70
CA SER A 40 -1.69 4.28 8.64
C SER A 40 -3.06 4.02 8.00
N MET A 41 -3.26 4.55 6.79
CA MET A 41 -4.50 4.32 6.03
C MET A 41 -4.71 2.84 5.71
N GLY A 42 -3.66 2.13 5.26
CA GLY A 42 -3.74 0.71 4.98
C GLY A 42 -4.11 -0.13 6.20
N GLY A 43 -3.49 0.14 7.34
CA GLY A 43 -3.80 -0.54 8.61
C GLY A 43 -5.23 -0.30 9.07
N SER A 44 -5.69 0.96 9.03
CA SER A 44 -7.05 1.33 9.44
C SER A 44 -8.13 0.65 8.60
N VAL A 45 -8.00 0.69 7.27
CA VAL A 45 -8.96 0.04 6.36
C VAL A 45 -8.98 -1.47 6.55
N PHE A 46 -7.81 -2.09 6.72
CA PHE A 46 -7.71 -3.53 6.98
C PHE A 46 -8.44 -3.93 8.26
N VAL A 47 -8.17 -3.23 9.36
CA VAL A 47 -8.80 -3.49 10.67
C VAL A 47 -10.31 -3.25 10.60
N ALA A 48 -10.76 -2.19 9.91
CA ALA A 48 -12.18 -1.91 9.73
C ALA A 48 -12.93 -3.05 9.03
N ILE A 49 -12.39 -3.57 7.93
CA ILE A 49 -12.98 -4.69 7.18
C ILE A 49 -12.99 -5.97 8.01
N MET A 50 -11.87 -6.26 8.69
CA MET A 50 -11.74 -7.42 9.56
C MET A 50 -12.76 -7.37 10.70
N SER A 51 -12.89 -6.23 11.37
CA SER A 51 -13.83 -6.02 12.47
C SER A 51 -15.28 -6.15 11.99
N TYR A 52 -15.61 -5.53 10.85
CA TYR A 52 -16.96 -5.62 10.27
C TYR A 52 -17.38 -7.07 9.98
N ARG A 53 -16.47 -7.86 9.39
CA ARG A 53 -16.77 -9.26 9.07
C ARG A 53 -16.79 -10.15 10.31
N SER A 54 -15.92 -9.89 11.29
CA SER A 54 -15.89 -10.64 12.55
C SER A 54 -17.18 -10.43 13.35
N ALA A 55 -17.70 -9.20 13.41
CA ALA A 55 -18.99 -8.88 14.03
C ALA A 55 -20.16 -9.62 13.35
N SER A 56 -20.13 -9.73 12.02
CA SER A 56 -21.16 -10.47 11.27
C SER A 56 -21.15 -12.00 11.50
N LEU A 57 -20.11 -12.52 12.15
CA LEU A 57 -19.91 -13.96 12.42
C LEU A 57 -20.03 -14.28 13.91
N GLU A 58 -20.45 -13.32 14.73
CA GLU A 58 -20.69 -13.53 16.16
C GLU A 58 -21.65 -14.73 16.37
N GLY A 59 -21.23 -15.69 17.19
CA GLY A 59 -21.94 -16.96 17.43
C GLY A 59 -21.41 -18.17 16.64
N THR A 60 -20.51 -17.99 15.68
CA THR A 60 -19.77 -19.09 15.03
C THR A 60 -18.51 -19.46 15.83
N PRO A 61 -18.00 -20.71 15.73
CA PRO A 61 -16.68 -21.02 16.26
C PRO A 61 -15.62 -20.23 15.49
N ALA A 62 -14.83 -19.43 16.22
CA ALA A 62 -13.72 -18.61 15.72
C ALA A 62 -14.11 -17.51 14.69
N PRO A 63 -14.94 -16.52 15.06
CA PRO A 63 -15.36 -15.43 14.17
C PRO A 63 -14.19 -14.60 13.61
N PHE A 64 -13.11 -14.48 14.39
CA PHE A 64 -11.89 -13.77 14.00
C PHE A 64 -11.20 -14.41 12.78
N VAL A 65 -11.22 -15.74 12.67
CA VAL A 65 -10.59 -16.46 11.53
C VAL A 65 -11.33 -16.16 10.23
N GLY A 66 -12.66 -16.11 10.29
CA GLY A 66 -13.50 -15.73 9.16
C GLY A 66 -13.32 -14.25 8.77
N GLY A 67 -13.21 -13.36 9.75
CA GLY A 67 -12.92 -11.95 9.51
C GLY A 67 -11.56 -11.70 8.88
N PHE A 68 -10.53 -12.37 9.37
CA PHE A 68 -9.16 -12.27 8.86
C PHE A 68 -9.04 -12.79 7.42
N SER A 69 -9.59 -13.96 7.15
CA SER A 69 -9.59 -14.55 5.79
C SER A 69 -10.30 -13.66 4.78
N TYR A 70 -11.42 -13.04 5.18
CA TYR A 70 -12.15 -12.10 4.34
C TYR A 70 -11.35 -10.81 4.09
N ALA A 71 -10.73 -10.24 5.13
CA ALA A 71 -9.90 -9.05 5.00
C ALA A 71 -8.74 -9.29 4.02
N TYR A 72 -8.03 -10.42 4.12
CA TYR A 72 -6.97 -10.78 3.18
C TYR A 72 -7.44 -10.91 1.72
N ARG A 73 -8.65 -11.44 1.49
CA ARG A 73 -9.22 -11.50 0.13
C ARG A 73 -9.47 -10.11 -0.44
N ILE A 74 -9.99 -9.18 0.36
CA ILE A 74 -10.16 -7.80 -0.09
C ILE A 74 -8.79 -7.14 -0.33
N THR A 75 -7.82 -7.32 0.58
CA THR A 75 -6.46 -6.80 0.38
C THR A 75 -5.83 -7.33 -0.91
N ALA A 76 -6.03 -8.61 -1.25
CA ALA A 76 -5.57 -9.19 -2.50
C ALA A 76 -6.22 -8.53 -3.73
N LEU A 77 -7.52 -8.26 -3.69
CA LEU A 77 -8.23 -7.56 -4.77
C LEU A 77 -7.75 -6.11 -4.93
N VAL A 78 -7.54 -5.39 -3.82
CA VAL A 78 -7.01 -4.02 -3.83
C VAL A 78 -5.58 -4.01 -4.38
N ALA A 79 -4.74 -4.95 -3.96
CA ALA A 79 -3.38 -5.09 -4.49
C ALA A 79 -3.39 -5.39 -6.00
N LEU A 80 -4.27 -6.27 -6.46
CA LEU A 80 -4.41 -6.61 -7.87
C LEU A 80 -4.90 -5.42 -8.70
N ALA A 81 -5.89 -4.67 -8.19
CA ALA A 81 -6.34 -3.42 -8.81
C ALA A 81 -5.20 -2.39 -8.89
N GLY A 82 -4.41 -2.25 -7.82
CA GLY A 82 -3.23 -1.36 -7.80
C GLY A 82 -2.17 -1.75 -8.83
N VAL A 83 -1.90 -3.05 -9.00
CA VAL A 83 -0.98 -3.55 -10.05
C VAL A 83 -1.54 -3.29 -11.44
N LEU A 84 -2.84 -3.55 -11.67
CA LEU A 84 -3.48 -3.30 -12.97
C LEU A 84 -3.46 -1.81 -13.34
N LEU A 85 -3.68 -0.91 -12.38
CA LEU A 85 -3.59 0.54 -12.60
C LEU A 85 -2.14 1.03 -12.78
N SER A 86 -1.16 0.33 -12.20
CA SER A 86 0.27 0.69 -12.35
C SER A 86 0.79 0.46 -13.77
N LEU A 87 0.28 -0.56 -14.48
CA LEU A 87 0.72 -0.91 -15.83
C LEU A 87 0.54 0.22 -16.88
N PRO A 88 -0.62 0.90 -17.01
CA PRO A 88 -0.77 2.01 -17.94
C PRO A 88 0.06 3.24 -17.53
N PHE A 89 0.14 3.56 -16.23
CA PHE A 89 0.94 4.69 -15.74
C PHE A 89 2.44 4.54 -16.03
N GLY A 90 2.97 3.32 -15.91
CA GLY A 90 4.37 3.04 -16.26
C GLY A 90 4.68 3.20 -17.75
N ARG A 91 3.68 3.12 -18.64
CA ARG A 91 3.86 3.29 -20.09
C ARG A 91 3.90 4.75 -20.50
N GLU A 92 3.12 5.61 -19.86
CA GLU A 92 3.08 7.04 -20.19
C GLU A 92 4.37 7.78 -19.78
N SER A 93 5.03 7.34 -18.70
CA SER A 93 6.32 7.90 -18.27
C SER A 93 7.47 7.66 -19.26
N LYS A 94 7.31 6.77 -20.25
CA LYS A 94 8.34 6.50 -21.29
C LYS A 94 8.10 7.27 -22.59
N SER A 95 7.01 8.02 -22.70
CA SER A 95 6.60 8.75 -23.91
C SER A 95 6.84 10.26 -23.84
N LYS A 96 7.66 10.74 -22.90
CA LYS A 96 8.17 12.11 -22.85
C LYS A 96 9.66 12.12 -22.57
#